data_AF-A0A8H7L5Z2-F1
#
_entry.id   AF-A0A8H7L5Z2-F1
#
_cell.length_a   1.000
_cell.length_b   1.000
_cell.length_c   1.000
_cell.angle_alpha   90.00
_cell.angle_beta   90.00
_cell.angle_gamma   90.00
#
_symmetry.space_group_name_H-M   'P 1'
#
loop_
_entity.id
_entity.type
_entity.pdbx_description
1 polymer ?
#
loop_
_entity_poly.entity_id
_entity_poly.type
_entity_poly.pdbx_seq_one_letter_code
_entity_poly.pdbx_strand_id
1 'polypeptide(L)'
;MADNLKPHKVHDDLKESAGSNVSQFDVVIAEIGDQDTRVPGQHKKNEIEYQKDIDRFVKVIQGALSTVSVPQSATIVPTLGPAAWTADDPAQMTNTNNRNIKQQEYNNLGAEAVTRGVGGMSTHWFQGTQRPVLFEDSKKDNDEWDVLYKAAESLIGTSTTEFDRSIRHNVVLNALRTARSLAGREAAPLPLACHRLAEGSPYVQWHAADNIYGDLFDNKEKKNKAGQKRGFFALLTNTRVTKYHLHTESTDGHQVIGLVEVMDLLEDRLSPVEAGTVNFSINAKVYVTAAGAVATPQILANSGFGGMRESEEGRVKRPIPVLVKDIDNFDGKPEWWVKAVKDHKSDHPNDPLPIYGEVGPKVDPRLVVDLRFFGRQKGSPENRLVFENFTDAYGMPQPTFEYIPTSEGAGESQAMMNDMTNVANELGAYLPGSEPQFMTIGSPSGRDNSGDIKTTVANFNSQVWNFTNLFVAGNGTIPTGFGANPTLTSMCLAFRSVYKIHKLLESGGDFPAAKADDPLDVTPPEFLSWTQDPNDPNFPNHHLLRQLHKSV
;
A
#
# COMPACT_ATOMS: atom_id res chain seq x y z
N MET A 1 10.28 -9.05 -35.88
CA MET A 1 9.03 -9.46 -35.20
C MET A 1 8.16 -8.28 -34.74
N ALA A 2 8.56 -7.02 -34.93
CA ALA A 2 7.75 -5.85 -34.60
C ALA A 2 6.68 -5.48 -35.66
N ASP A 3 6.82 -5.95 -36.91
CA ASP A 3 5.98 -5.50 -38.03
C ASP A 3 4.58 -6.13 -38.12
N ASN A 4 4.24 -7.10 -37.27
CA ASN A 4 2.97 -7.85 -37.34
C ASN A 4 1.96 -7.51 -36.24
N LEU A 5 2.25 -6.59 -35.33
CA LEU A 5 1.31 -6.15 -34.31
C LEU A 5 0.50 -4.97 -34.85
N LYS A 6 -0.60 -5.25 -35.57
CA LYS A 6 -1.59 -4.21 -35.89
C LYS A 6 -2.34 -3.86 -34.60
N PRO A 7 -2.43 -2.58 -34.21
CA PRO A 7 -3.20 -2.19 -33.03
C PRO A 7 -4.67 -2.57 -33.22
N HIS A 8 -5.18 -3.44 -32.37
CA HIS A 8 -6.62 -3.62 -32.21
C HIS A 8 -7.18 -2.30 -31.65
N LYS A 9 -8.04 -1.65 -32.42
CA LYS A 9 -8.76 -0.46 -31.98
C LYS A 9 -9.63 -0.82 -30.78
N VAL A 10 -9.20 -0.44 -29.59
CA VAL A 10 -10.13 -0.15 -28.50
C VAL A 10 -11.04 0.97 -29.02
N HIS A 11 -12.31 0.66 -29.28
CA HIS A 11 -13.45 1.54 -29.58
C HIS A 11 -13.18 2.86 -30.35
N ASP A 12 -13.91 3.08 -31.46
CA ASP A 12 -13.88 4.32 -32.26
C ASP A 12 -14.26 5.62 -31.48
N ASP A 13 -14.63 5.51 -30.20
CA ASP A 13 -14.91 6.63 -29.30
C ASP A 13 -13.66 7.42 -28.85
N LEU A 14 -12.45 6.93 -29.11
CA LEU A 14 -11.18 7.60 -28.76
C LEU A 14 -10.71 8.66 -29.79
N LYS A 15 -11.56 9.09 -30.74
CA LYS A 15 -11.15 9.96 -31.86
C LYS A 15 -11.54 11.44 -31.81
N GLU A 16 -12.16 11.95 -30.76
CA GLU A 16 -12.52 13.38 -30.67
C GLU A 16 -11.95 14.10 -29.45
N SER A 17 -10.69 14.55 -29.51
CA SER A 17 -10.21 15.65 -28.65
C SER A 17 -8.86 16.27 -29.10
N ALA A 18 -8.57 16.35 -30.41
CA ALA A 18 -7.39 17.10 -30.88
C ALA A 18 -7.74 18.59 -31.05
N GLY A 19 -7.94 19.29 -29.94
CA GLY A 19 -8.14 20.74 -29.87
C GLY A 19 -7.02 21.41 -29.07
N SER A 20 -6.23 22.25 -29.73
CA SER A 20 -5.10 22.99 -29.18
C SER A 20 -5.53 24.01 -28.11
N ASN A 21 -5.29 23.69 -26.84
CA ASN A 21 -4.94 24.58 -25.73
C ASN A 21 -4.61 23.66 -24.54
N VAL A 22 -3.42 23.79 -23.95
CA VAL A 22 -2.97 22.94 -22.83
C VAL A 22 -4.01 22.93 -21.71
N SER A 23 -4.47 21.73 -21.29
CA SER A 23 -4.71 21.36 -19.87
C SER A 23 -5.67 20.18 -19.58
N GLN A 24 -5.79 19.15 -20.44
CA GLN A 24 -6.48 17.91 -20.02
C GLN A 24 -5.72 16.68 -20.47
N PHE A 25 -5.41 15.80 -19.53
CA PHE A 25 -4.72 14.55 -19.79
C PHE A 25 -5.73 13.41 -19.80
N ASP A 26 -5.69 12.64 -20.87
CA ASP A 26 -6.43 11.39 -20.97
C ASP A 26 -5.65 10.30 -20.25
N VAL A 27 -6.32 9.57 -19.36
CA VAL A 27 -5.67 8.58 -18.48
C VAL A 27 -6.36 7.23 -18.62
N VAL A 28 -5.54 6.19 -18.82
CA VAL A 28 -5.99 4.79 -18.79
C VAL A 28 -5.25 4.09 -17.65
N ILE A 29 -6.01 3.45 -16.76
CA ILE A 29 -5.50 2.57 -15.72
C ILE A 29 -5.86 1.13 -16.10
N ALA A 30 -4.87 0.25 -16.12
CA ALA A 30 -5.08 -1.19 -16.22
C ALA A 30 -4.81 -1.84 -14.85
N GLU A 31 -5.81 -2.55 -14.34
CA GLU A 31 -5.76 -3.28 -13.06
C GLU A 31 -5.99 -4.76 -13.33
N ILE A 32 -5.10 -5.60 -12.80
CA ILE A 32 -5.13 -7.05 -13.04
C ILE A 32 -6.31 -7.73 -12.33
N GLY A 33 -6.78 -7.18 -11.19
CA GLY A 33 -7.96 -7.68 -10.50
C GLY A 33 -9.25 -6.96 -10.87
N ASP A 34 -10.34 -7.39 -10.25
CA ASP A 34 -11.67 -6.82 -10.50
C ASP A 34 -12.07 -5.76 -9.46
N GLN A 35 -13.23 -5.15 -9.68
CA GLN A 35 -13.91 -4.28 -8.74
C GLN A 35 -14.68 -5.09 -7.69
N ASP A 36 -14.17 -5.12 -6.45
CA ASP A 36 -14.77 -5.86 -5.34
C ASP A 36 -15.81 -5.07 -4.52
N THR A 37 -15.92 -3.77 -4.75
CA THR A 37 -16.74 -2.85 -3.95
C THR A 37 -17.65 -2.00 -4.83
N ARG A 38 -18.78 -1.57 -4.28
CA ARG A 38 -19.77 -0.76 -5.03
C ARG A 38 -19.15 0.50 -5.64
N VAL A 39 -18.38 1.24 -4.85
CA VAL A 39 -17.53 2.34 -5.32
C VAL A 39 -16.14 1.76 -5.57
N PRO A 40 -15.57 1.86 -6.79
CA PRO A 40 -14.29 1.26 -7.10
C PRO A 40 -13.19 1.70 -6.13
N GLY A 41 -12.47 0.74 -5.56
CA GLY A 41 -11.35 1.02 -4.65
C GLY A 41 -11.74 1.38 -3.21
N GLN A 42 -13.02 1.28 -2.85
CA GLN A 42 -13.48 1.59 -1.49
C GLN A 42 -12.97 0.61 -0.43
N HIS A 43 -12.72 1.13 0.78
CA HIS A 43 -12.32 0.32 1.93
C HIS A 43 -13.43 -0.68 2.31
N LYS A 44 -13.13 -1.99 2.28
CA LYS A 44 -14.12 -3.06 2.53
C LYS A 44 -14.71 -3.01 3.94
N LYS A 45 -13.90 -2.59 4.93
CA LYS A 45 -14.31 -2.36 6.33
C LYS A 45 -15.36 -1.26 6.53
N ASN A 46 -15.68 -0.49 5.48
CA ASN A 46 -16.77 0.49 5.54
C ASN A 46 -18.14 -0.17 5.56
N GLU A 47 -18.26 -1.45 5.22
CA GLU A 47 -19.51 -2.18 5.38
C GLU A 47 -19.98 -2.19 6.84
N ILE A 48 -21.27 -1.95 7.07
CA ILE A 48 -21.83 -1.85 8.43
C ILE A 48 -21.63 -3.16 9.19
N GLU A 49 -21.69 -4.32 8.51
CA GLU A 49 -21.50 -5.61 9.17
C GLU A 49 -20.10 -5.74 9.78
N TYR A 50 -19.03 -5.35 9.08
CA TYR A 50 -17.67 -5.43 9.61
C TYR A 50 -17.40 -4.42 10.74
N GLN A 51 -18.18 -3.34 10.83
CA GLN A 51 -18.05 -2.41 11.96
C GLN A 51 -18.85 -2.88 13.19
N LYS A 52 -19.84 -3.75 12.99
CA LYS A 52 -20.57 -4.43 14.07
C LYS A 52 -19.84 -5.69 14.55
N ASP A 53 -19.17 -6.37 13.64
CA ASP A 53 -18.39 -7.58 13.87
C ASP A 53 -17.01 -7.43 13.20
N ILE A 54 -16.11 -6.73 13.90
CA ILE A 54 -14.78 -6.35 13.39
C ILE A 54 -13.85 -7.55 13.25
N ASP A 55 -14.05 -8.60 14.03
CA ASP A 55 -13.21 -9.79 14.01
C ASP A 55 -13.41 -10.58 12.71
N ARG A 56 -14.61 -10.57 12.13
CA ARG A 56 -14.85 -11.15 10.79
C ARG A 56 -14.00 -10.49 9.70
N PHE A 57 -13.59 -9.22 9.86
CA PHE A 57 -12.79 -8.52 8.86
C PHE A 57 -11.40 -9.15 8.68
N VAL A 58 -10.88 -9.90 9.65
CA VAL A 58 -9.62 -10.65 9.49
C VAL A 58 -9.71 -11.66 8.34
N LYS A 59 -10.89 -12.22 8.09
CA LYS A 59 -11.12 -13.17 6.99
C LYS A 59 -11.13 -12.49 5.63
N VAL A 60 -11.60 -11.25 5.57
CA VAL A 60 -11.51 -10.41 4.37
C VAL A 60 -10.05 -10.14 4.00
N ILE A 61 -9.22 -9.78 5.00
CA ILE A 61 -7.78 -9.59 4.80
C ILE A 61 -7.13 -10.89 4.32
N GLN A 62 -7.38 -12.02 5.02
CA GLN A 62 -6.81 -13.32 4.65
C GLN A 62 -7.19 -13.76 3.23
N GLY A 63 -8.43 -13.52 2.81
CA GLY A 63 -8.89 -13.84 1.46
C GLY A 63 -8.32 -12.94 0.36
N ALA A 64 -7.87 -11.72 0.70
CA ALA A 64 -7.31 -10.75 -0.24
C ALA A 64 -5.78 -10.86 -0.43
N LEU A 65 -5.08 -11.60 0.44
CA LEU A 65 -3.63 -11.73 0.42
C LEU A 65 -3.20 -13.01 -0.31
N SER A 66 -2.67 -12.84 -1.53
CA SER A 66 -2.07 -13.92 -2.32
C SER A 66 -0.58 -14.00 -2.01
N THR A 67 -0.12 -15.07 -1.35
CA THR A 67 1.31 -15.29 -1.07
C THR A 67 2.14 -15.28 -2.35
N VAL A 68 3.30 -14.63 -2.30
CA VAL A 68 4.14 -14.36 -3.48
C VAL A 68 4.99 -15.57 -3.89
N SER A 69 5.70 -16.18 -2.94
CA SER A 69 6.63 -17.28 -3.22
C SER A 69 6.52 -18.37 -2.15
N VAL A 70 5.85 -19.47 -2.51
CA VAL A 70 5.64 -20.63 -1.63
C VAL A 70 6.61 -21.74 -2.04
N PRO A 71 7.56 -22.15 -1.18
CA PRO A 71 8.52 -23.19 -1.53
C PRO A 71 7.84 -24.56 -1.69
N GLN A 72 8.53 -25.49 -2.35
CA GLN A 72 8.14 -26.89 -2.36
C GLN A 72 8.07 -27.44 -0.93
N SER A 73 7.27 -28.48 -0.69
CA SER A 73 7.34 -29.24 0.55
C SER A 73 7.18 -30.74 0.27
N ALA A 74 7.66 -31.54 1.21
CA ALA A 74 7.27 -32.94 1.29
C ALA A 74 5.74 -33.02 1.45
N THR A 75 5.11 -33.95 0.72
CA THR A 75 3.66 -34.19 0.75
C THR A 75 3.29 -35.48 1.45
N ILE A 76 4.25 -36.13 2.11
CA ILE A 76 4.01 -37.39 2.79
C ILE A 76 3.25 -37.14 4.06
N VAL A 77 2.07 -37.72 4.09
CA VAL A 77 1.24 -37.79 5.27
C VAL A 77 1.21 -39.27 5.66
N PRO A 78 2.02 -39.71 6.64
CA PRO A 78 2.17 -41.13 6.99
C PRO A 78 0.89 -41.75 7.55
N THR A 79 -0.11 -40.93 7.82
CA THR A 79 -1.44 -41.32 8.32
C THR A 79 -2.49 -41.46 7.21
N LEU A 80 -2.12 -41.34 5.93
CA LEU A 80 -3.04 -41.63 4.82
C LEU A 80 -3.46 -43.10 4.82
N GLY A 81 -4.70 -43.35 4.39
CA GLY A 81 -5.19 -44.71 4.23
C GLY A 81 -4.28 -45.51 3.28
N PRO A 82 -4.00 -46.80 3.51
CA PRO A 82 -3.03 -47.57 2.72
C PRO A 82 -3.33 -47.68 1.21
N ALA A 83 -4.56 -47.38 0.79
CA ALA A 83 -4.97 -47.36 -0.61
C ALA A 83 -4.81 -45.98 -1.28
N ALA A 84 -4.49 -44.92 -0.53
CA ALA A 84 -4.28 -43.60 -1.08
C ALA A 84 -2.94 -43.54 -1.82
N TRP A 85 -2.90 -42.80 -2.93
CA TRP A 85 -1.65 -42.51 -3.62
C TRP A 85 -0.71 -41.72 -2.70
N THR A 86 0.57 -42.09 -2.71
CA THR A 86 1.66 -41.38 -2.04
C THR A 86 2.85 -41.32 -2.98
N ALA A 87 3.76 -40.36 -2.78
CA ALA A 87 5.00 -40.31 -3.54
C ALA A 87 5.88 -41.52 -3.20
N ASP A 88 6.50 -42.13 -4.21
CA ASP A 88 7.33 -43.33 -4.03
C ASP A 88 8.62 -43.05 -3.24
N ASP A 89 9.18 -41.84 -3.37
CA ASP A 89 10.38 -41.39 -2.66
C ASP A 89 10.00 -40.45 -1.49
N PRO A 90 10.31 -40.85 -0.24
CA PRO A 90 9.98 -40.04 0.90
C PRO A 90 10.71 -38.69 1.03
N ALA A 91 11.83 -38.54 0.34
CA ALA A 91 12.61 -37.30 0.30
C ALA A 91 12.15 -36.36 -0.83
N GLN A 92 11.21 -36.79 -1.67
CA GLN A 92 10.82 -36.04 -2.85
C GLN A 92 10.05 -34.77 -2.49
N MET A 93 10.65 -33.63 -2.83
CA MET A 93 9.99 -32.33 -2.83
C MET A 93 9.03 -32.25 -4.02
N THR A 94 7.73 -32.39 -3.76
CA THR A 94 6.73 -32.36 -4.84
C THR A 94 6.36 -30.92 -5.20
N ASN A 95 6.29 -30.62 -6.49
CA ASN A 95 5.69 -29.38 -6.96
C ASN A 95 4.17 -29.55 -7.08
N THR A 96 3.45 -29.09 -6.06
CA THR A 96 1.99 -29.10 -6.00
C THR A 96 1.48 -27.69 -5.79
N ASN A 97 0.25 -27.38 -6.23
CA ASN A 97 -0.42 -26.10 -5.99
C ASN A 97 0.39 -24.86 -6.41
N ASN A 98 1.07 -24.91 -7.58
CA ASN A 98 1.88 -23.82 -8.13
C ASN A 98 2.97 -23.29 -7.17
N ARG A 99 3.63 -24.20 -6.44
CA ARG A 99 4.76 -23.84 -5.58
C ARG A 99 5.97 -23.42 -6.43
N ASN A 100 6.75 -22.51 -5.88
CA ASN A 100 8.00 -22.06 -6.45
C ASN A 100 9.11 -23.09 -6.18
N ILE A 101 9.57 -23.75 -7.25
CA ILE A 101 10.64 -24.76 -7.20
C ILE A 101 12.04 -24.19 -6.94
N LYS A 102 12.21 -22.87 -7.03
CA LYS A 102 13.47 -22.15 -6.79
C LYS A 102 13.56 -21.56 -5.40
N GLN A 103 12.41 -21.30 -4.76
CA GLN A 103 12.38 -20.73 -3.42
C GLN A 103 12.94 -21.71 -2.38
N GLN A 104 13.94 -21.29 -1.62
CA GLN A 104 14.38 -22.00 -0.43
C GLN A 104 13.62 -21.49 0.79
N GLU A 105 13.31 -22.37 1.74
CA GLU A 105 12.57 -22.01 2.96
C GLU A 105 13.35 -21.01 3.84
N TYR A 106 14.67 -21.15 3.91
CA TYR A 106 15.52 -20.40 4.84
C TYR A 106 15.86 -18.97 4.40
N ASN A 107 15.64 -18.61 3.13
CA ASN A 107 15.91 -17.28 2.59
C ASN A 107 14.67 -16.63 1.95
N ASN A 108 13.49 -16.97 2.46
CA ASN A 108 12.20 -16.51 1.93
C ASN A 108 11.60 -15.37 2.76
N LEU A 109 10.79 -14.53 2.09
CA LEU A 109 9.77 -13.70 2.72
C LEU A 109 8.43 -14.44 2.71
N GLY A 110 8.32 -15.47 3.57
CA GLY A 110 7.24 -16.47 3.47
C GLY A 110 5.81 -15.96 3.70
N ALA A 111 5.62 -14.75 4.22
CA ALA A 111 4.32 -14.11 4.36
C ALA A 111 4.15 -12.90 3.43
N GLU A 112 5.11 -12.65 2.53
CA GLU A 112 4.92 -11.67 1.47
C GLU A 112 3.70 -12.04 0.66
N ALA A 113 2.80 -11.07 0.49
CA ALA A 113 1.58 -11.27 -0.26
C ALA A 113 1.24 -10.03 -1.07
N VAL A 114 0.56 -10.24 -2.18
CA VAL A 114 0.00 -9.19 -3.02
C VAL A 114 -1.52 -9.24 -3.00
N THR A 115 -2.16 -8.10 -3.18
CA THR A 115 -3.60 -8.00 -3.41
C THR A 115 -3.83 -7.47 -4.81
N ARG A 116 -4.65 -8.19 -5.56
CA ARG A 116 -5.05 -7.87 -6.94
C ARG A 116 -6.52 -7.48 -6.91
N GLY A 117 -6.86 -6.30 -7.43
CA GLY A 117 -8.19 -5.74 -7.34
C GLY A 117 -8.14 -4.23 -7.28
N VAL A 118 -9.19 -3.56 -7.76
CA VAL A 118 -9.25 -2.10 -7.80
C VAL A 118 -9.05 -1.51 -6.40
N GLY A 119 -8.08 -0.61 -6.28
CA GLY A 119 -7.66 -0.01 -5.00
C GLY A 119 -6.59 -0.80 -4.24
N GLY A 120 -6.26 -2.02 -4.67
CA GLY A 120 -5.20 -2.85 -4.11
C GLY A 120 -5.32 -3.04 -2.60
N MET A 121 -4.19 -2.95 -1.88
CA MET A 121 -4.15 -3.11 -0.43
C MET A 121 -4.88 -2.02 0.35
N SER A 122 -5.14 -0.84 -0.24
CA SER A 122 -5.86 0.24 0.45
C SER A 122 -7.27 -0.17 0.87
N THR A 123 -7.83 -1.18 0.22
CA THR A 123 -9.14 -1.76 0.55
C THR A 123 -9.18 -2.41 1.94
N HIS A 124 -8.04 -2.62 2.60
CA HIS A 124 -7.92 -3.31 3.89
C HIS A 124 -6.72 -2.89 4.77
N TRP A 125 -6.19 -1.67 4.61
CA TRP A 125 -4.91 -1.22 5.22
C TRP A 125 -5.01 -0.43 6.55
N PHE A 126 -3.86 0.10 6.99
CA PHE A 126 -3.65 1.12 8.03
C PHE A 126 -2.39 1.96 7.72
N GLN A 127 -2.23 3.18 8.30
CA GLN A 127 -1.22 4.18 7.92
C GLN A 127 -0.27 4.63 9.05
N GLY A 128 0.79 5.35 8.68
CA GLY A 128 1.94 5.82 9.47
C GLY A 128 2.89 6.67 8.61
N THR A 129 3.93 7.29 9.21
CA THR A 129 4.79 8.29 8.53
C THR A 129 6.30 8.09 8.81
N GLN A 130 7.13 8.04 7.76
CA GLN A 130 8.60 8.10 7.84
C GLN A 130 9.20 8.46 6.47
N ARG A 131 10.21 9.34 6.42
CA ARG A 131 10.70 9.93 5.16
C ARG A 131 12.20 9.71 4.89
N PRO A 132 12.61 9.51 3.62
CA PRO A 132 14.01 9.57 3.21
C PRO A 132 14.53 11.02 3.12
N VAL A 133 15.85 11.19 3.06
CA VAL A 133 16.50 12.49 2.78
C VAL A 133 16.53 12.72 1.27
N LEU A 134 16.00 13.84 0.81
CA LEU A 134 15.98 14.28 -0.60
C LEU A 134 17.06 15.31 -0.90
N PHE A 135 17.36 16.21 0.04
CA PHE A 135 18.35 17.28 -0.11
C PHE A 135 19.38 17.26 1.02
N GLU A 136 20.65 17.55 0.69
CA GLU A 136 21.71 17.70 1.69
C GLU A 136 21.45 18.87 2.66
N ASP A 137 20.84 19.95 2.15
CA ASP A 137 20.38 21.05 2.99
C ASP A 137 19.14 20.62 3.79
N SER A 138 19.33 20.42 5.09
CA SER A 138 18.28 19.98 6.01
C SER A 138 17.06 20.89 6.04
N LYS A 139 17.21 22.21 5.88
CA LYS A 139 16.07 23.13 5.87
C LYS A 139 15.28 22.95 4.58
N LYS A 140 15.98 22.91 3.45
CA LYS A 140 15.36 22.66 2.14
C LYS A 140 14.64 21.31 2.11
N ASP A 141 15.25 20.27 2.68
CA ASP A 141 14.65 18.94 2.83
C ASP A 141 13.38 18.97 3.68
N ASN A 142 13.46 19.60 4.86
CA ASN A 142 12.33 19.73 5.76
C ASN A 142 11.17 20.49 5.10
N ASP A 143 11.45 21.59 4.40
CA ASP A 143 10.46 22.43 3.74
C ASP A 143 9.76 21.67 2.59
N GLU A 144 10.51 20.94 1.77
CA GLU A 144 9.92 20.10 0.71
C GLU A 144 8.99 19.03 1.29
N TRP A 145 9.46 18.29 2.29
CA TRP A 145 8.66 17.23 2.89
C TRP A 145 7.41 17.75 3.60
N ASP A 146 7.48 18.92 4.23
CA ASP A 146 6.31 19.55 4.86
C ASP A 146 5.22 19.85 3.82
N VAL A 147 5.60 20.40 2.66
CA VAL A 147 4.67 20.64 1.54
C VAL A 147 4.05 19.32 1.05
N LEU A 148 4.88 18.30 0.81
CA LEU A 148 4.42 17.02 0.28
C LEU A 148 3.52 16.25 1.27
N TYR A 149 3.91 16.19 2.55
CA TYR A 149 3.11 15.49 3.56
C TYR A 149 1.79 16.19 3.82
N LYS A 150 1.76 17.51 3.94
CA LYS A 150 0.48 18.23 4.09
C LYS A 150 -0.44 17.98 2.90
N ALA A 151 0.10 17.94 1.68
CA ALA A 151 -0.67 17.58 0.50
C ALA A 151 -1.16 16.13 0.53
N ALA A 152 -0.34 15.18 0.97
CA ALA A 152 -0.70 13.77 1.07
C ALA A 152 -1.72 13.49 2.16
N GLU A 153 -1.55 14.08 3.35
CA GLU A 153 -2.49 14.02 4.47
C GLU A 153 -3.84 14.61 4.08
N SER A 154 -3.83 15.76 3.40
CA SER A 154 -5.07 16.37 2.92
C SER A 154 -5.69 15.58 1.77
N LEU A 155 -4.92 14.96 0.87
CA LEU A 155 -5.47 14.14 -0.20
C LEU A 155 -6.10 12.83 0.32
N ILE A 156 -5.44 12.16 1.26
CA ILE A 156 -5.94 10.89 1.81
C ILE A 156 -6.91 11.08 2.97
N GLY A 157 -6.99 12.29 3.55
CA GLY A 157 -7.86 12.62 4.68
C GLY A 157 -7.35 12.05 6.01
N THR A 158 -6.10 12.30 6.35
CA THR A 158 -5.49 11.90 7.63
C THR A 158 -6.06 12.71 8.80
N SER A 159 -6.41 12.04 9.89
CA SER A 159 -6.86 12.62 11.15
C SER A 159 -6.19 11.94 12.35
N THR A 160 -5.97 12.70 13.42
CA THR A 160 -5.43 12.21 14.71
C THR A 160 -6.47 12.26 15.83
N THR A 161 -7.70 12.69 15.56
CA THR A 161 -8.71 13.03 16.58
C THR A 161 -9.93 12.11 16.58
N GLU A 162 -10.07 11.23 15.60
CA GLU A 162 -11.26 10.36 15.43
C GLU A 162 -11.54 9.43 16.63
N PHE A 163 -10.55 9.24 17.51
CA PHE A 163 -10.64 8.39 18.69
C PHE A 163 -10.55 9.15 20.02
N ASP A 164 -10.60 10.49 20.01
CA ASP A 164 -10.48 11.33 21.22
C ASP A 164 -11.56 11.05 22.26
N ARG A 165 -12.75 10.60 21.83
CA ARG A 165 -13.87 10.20 22.70
C ARG A 165 -13.93 8.70 23.00
N SER A 166 -12.84 7.95 22.72
CA SER A 166 -12.73 6.55 23.14
C SER A 166 -12.13 6.45 24.54
N ILE A 167 -12.86 5.81 25.45
CA ILE A 167 -12.38 5.51 26.81
C ILE A 167 -11.08 4.70 26.75
N ARG A 168 -11.07 3.58 25.99
CA ARG A 168 -9.90 2.70 25.85
C ARG A 168 -8.67 3.43 25.31
N HIS A 169 -8.87 4.26 24.29
CA HIS A 169 -7.79 5.05 23.69
C HIS A 169 -7.10 5.93 24.75
N ASN A 170 -7.89 6.70 25.50
CA ASN A 170 -7.39 7.61 26.52
C ASN A 170 -6.81 6.89 27.74
N VAL A 171 -7.34 5.72 28.14
CA VAL A 171 -6.74 4.90 29.21
C VAL A 171 -5.31 4.50 28.80
N VAL A 172 -5.16 3.90 27.61
CA VAL A 172 -3.86 3.43 27.12
C VAL A 172 -2.90 4.59 26.92
N LEU A 173 -3.34 5.66 26.26
CA LEU A 173 -2.50 6.83 25.98
C LEU A 173 -1.98 7.48 27.27
N ASN A 174 -2.84 7.63 28.28
CA ASN A 174 -2.43 8.20 29.57
C ASN A 174 -1.51 7.25 30.36
N ALA A 175 -1.76 5.94 30.32
CA ALA A 175 -0.87 4.97 30.95
C ALA A 175 0.55 5.05 30.37
N LEU A 176 0.66 5.11 29.04
CA LEU A 176 1.95 5.24 28.35
C LEU A 176 2.64 6.58 28.66
N ARG A 177 1.90 7.70 28.70
CA ARG A 177 2.45 9.04 29.00
C ARG A 177 2.93 9.21 30.44
N THR A 178 2.35 8.45 31.37
CA THR A 178 2.65 8.59 32.82
C THR A 178 3.57 7.50 33.35
N ALA A 179 3.82 6.44 32.57
CA ALA A 179 4.75 5.37 32.90
C ALA A 179 6.18 5.92 33.09
N ARG A 180 6.72 5.77 34.30
CA ARG A 180 8.08 6.25 34.63
C ARG A 180 9.17 5.54 33.83
N SER A 181 8.97 4.27 33.50
CA SER A 181 9.89 3.48 32.67
C SER A 181 9.96 3.98 31.21
N LEU A 182 8.97 4.77 30.78
CA LEU A 182 8.89 5.38 29.46
C LEU A 182 9.18 6.89 29.48
N ALA A 183 9.73 7.41 30.59
CA ALA A 183 10.08 8.82 30.72
C ALA A 183 11.05 9.25 29.59
N GLY A 184 10.76 10.40 28.97
CA GLY A 184 11.51 10.90 27.81
C GLY A 184 10.99 10.40 26.45
N ARG A 185 9.94 9.56 26.42
CA ARG A 185 9.22 9.19 25.20
C ARG A 185 7.91 9.96 25.08
N GLU A 186 7.50 10.23 23.84
CA GLU A 186 6.20 10.78 23.53
C GLU A 186 5.26 9.68 23.01
N ALA A 187 4.10 9.54 23.65
CA ALA A 187 2.98 8.77 23.11
C ALA A 187 1.92 9.72 22.56
N ALA A 188 1.47 9.46 21.33
CA ALA A 188 0.51 10.29 20.61
C ALA A 188 -0.54 9.41 19.90
N PRO A 189 -1.72 9.96 19.56
CA PRO A 189 -2.67 9.28 18.69
C PRO A 189 -2.03 8.92 17.35
N LEU A 190 -2.33 7.72 16.84
CA LEU A 190 -1.88 7.29 15.53
C LEU A 190 -2.58 8.14 14.45
N PRO A 191 -1.86 8.75 13.50
CA PRO A 191 -2.48 9.37 12.34
C PRO A 191 -3.17 8.32 11.47
N LEU A 192 -4.47 8.49 11.24
CA LEU A 192 -5.30 7.54 10.51
C LEU A 192 -6.02 8.24 9.36
N ALA A 193 -6.01 7.65 8.17
CA ALA A 193 -6.86 8.09 7.08
C ALA A 193 -8.29 7.56 7.27
N CYS A 194 -9.05 8.29 8.08
CA CYS A 194 -10.45 8.01 8.33
C CYS A 194 -11.16 9.22 8.94
N HIS A 195 -12.48 9.22 8.87
CA HIS A 195 -13.33 10.12 9.65
C HIS A 195 -14.52 9.37 10.23
N ARG A 196 -15.00 9.75 11.41
CA ARG A 196 -16.33 9.33 11.88
C ARG A 196 -17.41 9.87 10.94
N LEU A 197 -18.44 9.05 10.72
CA LEU A 197 -19.58 9.45 9.87
C LEU A 197 -20.35 10.65 10.44
N ALA A 198 -20.33 10.83 11.76
CA ALA A 198 -20.90 11.97 12.47
C ALA A 198 -20.29 12.05 13.88
N GLU A 199 -20.45 13.19 14.54
CA GLU A 199 -20.07 13.32 15.94
C GLU A 199 -20.78 12.25 16.80
N GLY A 200 -20.01 11.49 17.59
CA GLY A 200 -20.53 10.41 18.42
C GLY A 200 -20.97 9.14 17.66
N SER A 201 -20.87 9.12 16.33
CA SER A 201 -21.17 7.92 15.54
C SER A 201 -20.26 6.75 15.95
N PRO A 202 -20.79 5.54 16.15
CA PRO A 202 -19.97 4.34 16.35
C PRO A 202 -19.28 3.91 15.04
N TYR A 203 -19.71 4.44 13.90
CA TYR A 203 -19.18 4.10 12.58
C TYR A 203 -18.14 5.10 12.10
N VAL A 204 -17.08 4.55 11.52
CA VAL A 204 -15.95 5.23 10.90
C VAL A 204 -15.94 4.94 9.41
N GLN A 205 -15.69 5.95 8.60
CA GLN A 205 -15.30 5.80 7.22
C GLN A 205 -13.78 5.68 7.14
N TRP A 206 -13.32 4.49 6.81
CA TRP A 206 -11.92 4.23 6.48
C TRP A 206 -11.66 4.66 5.05
N HIS A 207 -10.59 5.43 4.86
CA HIS A 207 -10.24 5.92 3.54
C HIS A 207 -9.39 4.90 2.79
N ALA A 208 -9.62 4.82 1.48
CA ALA A 208 -8.87 3.98 0.56
C ALA A 208 -8.63 4.73 -0.76
N ALA A 209 -8.34 4.02 -1.83
CA ALA A 209 -8.10 4.63 -3.13
C ALA A 209 -9.32 5.41 -3.68
N ASP A 210 -10.54 5.05 -3.26
CA ASP A 210 -11.76 5.80 -3.57
C ASP A 210 -11.72 7.25 -3.06
N ASN A 211 -11.08 7.51 -1.91
CA ASN A 211 -10.90 8.87 -1.41
C ASN A 211 -10.00 9.74 -2.31
N ILE A 212 -9.09 9.12 -3.08
CA ILE A 212 -8.15 9.83 -3.95
C ILE A 212 -8.79 10.10 -5.32
N TYR A 213 -9.38 9.07 -5.92
CA TYR A 213 -9.80 9.11 -7.32
C TYR A 213 -11.27 8.73 -7.54
N GLY A 214 -12.07 8.51 -6.49
CA GLY A 214 -13.45 8.04 -6.61
C GLY A 214 -14.32 8.99 -7.44
N ASP A 215 -14.04 10.28 -7.38
CA ASP A 215 -14.76 11.29 -8.17
C ASP A 215 -14.54 11.16 -9.69
N LEU A 216 -13.54 10.39 -10.15
CA LEU A 216 -13.31 10.06 -11.56
C LEU A 216 -14.45 9.21 -12.13
N PHE A 217 -15.14 8.44 -11.28
CA PHE A 217 -16.26 7.60 -11.67
C PHE A 217 -17.60 8.34 -11.60
N ASP A 218 -17.77 9.17 -10.56
CA ASP A 218 -19.07 9.77 -10.23
C ASP A 218 -19.33 11.12 -10.92
N ASN A 219 -18.28 11.84 -11.34
CA ASN A 219 -18.41 13.21 -11.86
C ASN A 219 -17.60 13.44 -13.14
N LYS A 220 -18.08 12.89 -14.26
CA LYS A 220 -17.45 13.04 -15.59
C LYS A 220 -17.46 14.48 -16.11
N GLU A 221 -18.41 15.30 -15.65
CA GLU A 221 -18.55 16.71 -16.05
C GLU A 221 -17.79 17.67 -15.13
N LYS A 222 -17.00 17.15 -14.18
CA LYS A 222 -16.22 17.95 -13.24
C LYS A 222 -15.32 18.92 -13.99
N LYS A 223 -15.28 20.16 -13.51
CA LYS A 223 -14.42 21.22 -14.04
C LYS A 223 -13.39 21.65 -12.99
N ASN A 224 -12.19 21.98 -13.45
CA ASN A 224 -11.18 22.60 -12.59
C ASN A 224 -11.54 24.08 -12.28
N LYS A 225 -10.72 24.73 -11.45
CA LYS A 225 -10.88 26.16 -11.07
C LYS A 225 -10.93 27.12 -12.26
N ALA A 226 -10.31 26.75 -13.39
CA ALA A 226 -10.34 27.50 -14.64
C ALA A 226 -11.59 27.21 -15.52
N GLY A 227 -12.54 26.41 -15.04
CA GLY A 227 -13.77 26.06 -15.76
C GLY A 227 -13.56 25.02 -16.87
N GLN A 228 -12.38 24.42 -16.95
CA GLN A 228 -12.04 23.41 -17.95
C GLN A 228 -12.53 22.05 -17.46
N LYS A 229 -13.17 21.26 -18.34
CA LYS A 229 -13.65 19.92 -18.02
C LYS A 229 -12.51 18.96 -17.62
N ARG A 230 -12.83 17.73 -17.29
CA ARG A 230 -11.85 16.66 -17.09
C ARG A 230 -11.59 15.95 -18.42
N GLY A 231 -10.35 15.49 -18.62
CA GLY A 231 -10.01 14.65 -19.77
C GLY A 231 -10.63 13.26 -19.66
N PHE A 232 -10.41 12.43 -20.67
CA PHE A 232 -10.89 11.07 -20.67
C PHE A 232 -10.25 10.24 -19.54
N PHE A 233 -11.04 9.36 -18.93
CA PHE A 233 -10.57 8.41 -17.93
C PHE A 233 -11.16 7.02 -18.20
N ALA A 234 -10.31 6.00 -18.26
CA ALA A 234 -10.72 4.61 -18.33
C ALA A 234 -10.01 3.77 -17.26
N LEU A 235 -10.77 2.91 -16.60
CA LEU A 235 -10.28 1.84 -15.74
C LEU A 235 -10.60 0.50 -16.42
N LEU A 236 -9.55 -0.21 -16.81
CA LEU A 236 -9.63 -1.55 -17.39
C LEU A 236 -9.36 -2.57 -16.28
N THR A 237 -10.40 -3.20 -15.75
CA THR A 237 -10.27 -4.27 -14.73
C THR A 237 -9.98 -5.61 -15.39
N ASN A 238 -9.56 -6.60 -14.61
CA ASN A 238 -9.16 -7.92 -15.10
C ASN A 238 -8.15 -7.83 -16.27
N THR A 239 -7.33 -6.78 -16.31
CA THR A 239 -6.44 -6.46 -17.43
C THR A 239 -5.00 -6.48 -16.93
N ARG A 240 -4.25 -7.51 -17.32
CA ARG A 240 -2.85 -7.68 -16.93
C ARG A 240 -1.93 -6.85 -17.84
N VAL A 241 -1.16 -5.95 -17.25
CA VAL A 241 0.01 -5.37 -17.91
C VAL A 241 1.11 -6.42 -17.96
N THR A 242 1.54 -6.80 -19.16
CA THR A 242 2.48 -7.92 -19.36
C THR A 242 3.91 -7.42 -19.53
N LYS A 243 4.17 -6.48 -20.43
CA LYS A 243 5.50 -5.87 -20.62
C LYS A 243 5.44 -4.59 -21.44
N TYR A 244 6.46 -3.76 -21.29
CA TYR A 244 6.72 -2.58 -22.11
C TYR A 244 7.56 -2.93 -23.33
N HIS A 245 7.30 -2.23 -24.43
CA HIS A 245 8.09 -2.31 -25.66
C HIS A 245 8.70 -0.95 -25.98
N LEU A 246 9.99 -0.95 -26.31
CA LEU A 246 10.70 0.25 -26.71
C LEU A 246 10.23 0.74 -28.09
N HIS A 247 10.27 2.06 -28.29
CA HIS A 247 10.11 2.66 -29.61
C HIS A 247 11.29 2.23 -30.52
N THR A 248 11.02 1.93 -31.79
CA THR A 248 12.02 1.42 -32.74
C THR A 248 13.08 2.44 -33.14
N GLU A 249 12.78 3.72 -32.97
CA GLU A 249 13.69 4.84 -33.20
C GLU A 249 14.14 5.39 -31.84
N SER A 250 15.40 5.11 -31.47
CA SER A 250 16.04 5.78 -30.33
C SER A 250 16.52 7.14 -30.82
N THR A 251 15.86 8.20 -30.38
CA THR A 251 16.33 9.57 -30.53
C THR A 251 17.35 9.86 -29.43
N ASP A 252 18.54 10.32 -29.82
CA ASP A 252 19.55 10.92 -28.93
C ASP A 252 20.05 10.06 -27.75
N GLY A 253 20.21 8.75 -27.94
CA GLY A 253 20.88 7.88 -26.94
C GLY A 253 20.06 7.61 -25.68
N HIS A 254 18.77 7.95 -25.70
CA HIS A 254 17.81 7.68 -24.63
C HIS A 254 16.76 6.65 -25.06
N GLN A 255 16.13 6.00 -24.08
CA GLN A 255 15.09 5.00 -24.31
C GLN A 255 13.70 5.62 -24.14
N VAL A 256 12.77 5.21 -25.00
CA VAL A 256 11.38 5.67 -25.00
C VAL A 256 10.49 4.44 -25.09
N ILE A 257 9.48 4.36 -24.21
CA ILE A 257 8.45 3.33 -24.33
C ILE A 257 7.51 3.71 -25.46
N GLY A 258 7.40 2.83 -26.45
CA GLY A 258 6.50 2.99 -27.59
C GLY A 258 5.09 2.48 -27.29
N LEU A 259 4.98 1.35 -26.61
CA LEU A 259 3.68 0.76 -26.21
C LEU A 259 3.84 -0.15 -25.00
N VAL A 260 2.71 -0.43 -24.35
CA VAL A 260 2.60 -1.47 -23.32
C VAL A 260 1.69 -2.58 -23.82
N GLU A 261 2.14 -3.82 -23.66
CA GLU A 261 1.38 -5.03 -23.93
C GLU A 261 0.47 -5.35 -22.76
N VAL A 262 -0.82 -5.56 -23.05
CA VAL A 262 -1.82 -5.89 -22.04
C VAL A 262 -2.62 -7.12 -22.46
N MET A 263 -3.18 -7.81 -21.46
CA MET A 263 -3.99 -9.01 -21.64
C MET A 263 -5.28 -8.87 -20.84
N ASP A 264 -6.41 -8.82 -21.54
CA ASP A 264 -7.73 -9.00 -20.94
C ASP A 264 -7.87 -10.47 -20.48
N LEU A 265 -7.91 -10.67 -19.17
CA LEU A 265 -7.98 -11.99 -18.55
C LEU A 265 -9.37 -12.62 -18.69
N LEU A 266 -10.42 -11.84 -18.91
CA LEU A 266 -11.75 -12.37 -19.17
C LEU A 266 -11.87 -12.80 -20.64
N GLU A 267 -11.38 -11.97 -21.57
CA GLU A 267 -11.35 -12.33 -22.99
C GLU A 267 -10.52 -13.59 -23.22
N ASP A 268 -9.32 -13.69 -22.62
CA ASP A 268 -8.49 -14.90 -22.72
C ASP A 268 -9.19 -16.14 -22.16
N ARG A 269 -10.05 -16.01 -21.14
CA ARG A 269 -10.80 -17.15 -20.61
C ARG A 269 -11.99 -17.55 -21.48
N LEU A 270 -12.62 -16.58 -22.15
CA LEU A 270 -13.75 -16.82 -23.04
C LEU A 270 -13.32 -17.27 -24.45
N SER A 271 -12.18 -16.75 -24.93
CA SER A 271 -11.59 -17.02 -26.23
C SER A 271 -10.07 -17.15 -26.08
N PRO A 272 -9.57 -18.29 -25.58
CA PRO A 272 -8.14 -18.48 -25.31
C PRO A 272 -7.30 -18.24 -26.57
N VAL A 273 -6.33 -17.35 -26.43
CA VAL A 273 -5.33 -17.12 -27.47
C VAL A 273 -4.15 -18.07 -27.28
N GLU A 274 -3.41 -18.36 -28.34
CA GLU A 274 -2.18 -19.16 -28.20
C GLU A 274 -1.22 -18.50 -27.22
N ALA A 275 -0.56 -19.29 -26.37
CA ALA A 275 0.38 -18.78 -25.38
C ALA A 275 1.44 -17.90 -26.05
N GLY A 276 1.59 -16.67 -25.55
CA GLY A 276 2.50 -15.66 -26.12
C GLY A 276 1.87 -14.74 -27.17
N THR A 277 0.58 -14.89 -27.46
CA THR A 277 -0.16 -13.94 -28.31
C THR A 277 -0.48 -12.66 -27.53
N VAL A 278 -0.19 -11.51 -28.15
CA VAL A 278 -0.59 -10.19 -27.62
C VAL A 278 -2.08 -9.99 -27.86
N ASN A 279 -2.85 -9.75 -26.80
CA ASN A 279 -4.28 -9.47 -26.89
C ASN A 279 -4.52 -8.06 -27.45
N PHE A 280 -4.05 -7.01 -26.77
CA PHE A 280 -3.91 -5.68 -27.35
C PHE A 280 -2.75 -4.90 -26.70
N SER A 281 -2.46 -3.73 -27.27
CA SER A 281 -1.42 -2.84 -26.80
C SER A 281 -1.96 -1.43 -26.60
N ILE A 282 -1.46 -0.73 -25.57
CA ILE A 282 -1.81 0.65 -25.30
C ILE A 282 -0.59 1.52 -25.63
N ASN A 283 -0.80 2.55 -26.45
CA ASN A 283 0.18 3.61 -26.69
C ASN A 283 -0.21 4.84 -25.87
N ALA A 284 0.74 5.41 -25.15
CA ALA A 284 0.58 6.62 -24.36
C ALA A 284 1.83 7.49 -24.44
N LYS A 285 1.67 8.78 -24.13
CA LYS A 285 2.80 9.72 -24.02
C LYS A 285 3.67 9.42 -22.81
N VAL A 286 3.07 8.96 -21.72
CA VAL A 286 3.73 8.69 -20.42
C VAL A 286 3.22 7.35 -19.90
N TYR A 287 4.13 6.56 -19.33
CA TYR A 287 3.83 5.28 -18.67
C TYR A 287 4.21 5.35 -17.20
N VAL A 288 3.29 4.95 -16.32
CA VAL A 288 3.52 4.88 -14.87
C VAL A 288 3.27 3.44 -14.41
N THR A 289 4.29 2.80 -13.82
CA THR A 289 4.16 1.45 -13.24
C THR A 289 3.92 1.56 -11.73
N ALA A 290 2.68 1.35 -11.30
CA ALA A 290 2.25 1.47 -9.89
C ALA A 290 1.64 0.16 -9.35
N ALA A 291 2.23 -0.99 -9.70
CA ALA A 291 1.71 -2.33 -9.39
C ALA A 291 2.19 -2.89 -8.02
N GLY A 292 2.65 -2.03 -7.11
CA GLY A 292 3.20 -2.44 -5.82
C GLY A 292 4.66 -2.95 -5.89
N ALA A 293 5.24 -3.24 -4.72
CA ALA A 293 6.68 -3.48 -4.58
C ALA A 293 7.18 -4.78 -5.24
N VAL A 294 6.29 -5.74 -5.52
CA VAL A 294 6.63 -7.01 -6.17
C VAL A 294 6.27 -6.99 -7.66
N ALA A 295 5.06 -6.59 -8.02
CA ALA A 295 4.63 -6.67 -9.42
C ALA A 295 5.19 -5.54 -10.30
N THR A 296 5.52 -4.37 -9.74
CA THR A 296 6.26 -3.33 -10.51
C THR A 296 7.60 -3.87 -11.03
N PRO A 297 8.51 -4.41 -10.19
CA PRO A 297 9.74 -5.00 -10.72
C PRO A 297 9.49 -6.25 -11.56
N GLN A 298 8.39 -7.01 -11.35
CA GLN A 298 8.02 -8.14 -12.21
C GLN A 298 7.72 -7.71 -13.65
N ILE A 299 6.92 -6.63 -13.82
CA ILE A 299 6.60 -6.07 -15.14
C ILE A 299 7.87 -5.54 -15.81
N LEU A 300 8.70 -4.81 -15.07
CA LEU A 300 9.97 -4.29 -15.60
C LEU A 300 10.91 -5.44 -16.02
N ALA A 301 11.06 -6.47 -15.18
CA ALA A 301 11.86 -7.66 -15.50
C ALA A 301 11.38 -8.35 -16.78
N ASN A 302 10.07 -8.53 -16.91
CA ASN A 302 9.46 -9.11 -18.10
C ASN A 302 9.59 -8.22 -19.36
N SER A 303 9.88 -6.93 -19.16
CA SER A 303 10.14 -5.95 -20.21
C SER A 303 11.63 -5.85 -20.60
N GLY A 304 12.48 -6.76 -20.09
CA GLY A 304 13.91 -6.78 -20.37
C GLY A 304 14.74 -5.82 -19.51
N PHE A 305 14.14 -5.21 -18.49
CA PHE A 305 14.89 -4.44 -17.49
C PHE A 305 15.51 -5.44 -16.52
N GLY A 306 16.79 -5.29 -16.20
CA GLY A 306 17.44 -6.23 -15.30
C GLY A 306 18.86 -5.83 -14.94
N GLY A 307 19.24 -6.21 -13.72
CA GLY A 307 20.51 -5.90 -13.06
C GLY A 307 20.37 -6.16 -11.55
N MET A 308 21.44 -6.61 -10.91
CA MET A 308 21.49 -6.91 -9.47
C MET A 308 21.11 -5.67 -8.65
N ARG A 309 20.00 -5.72 -7.91
CA ARG A 309 19.50 -4.57 -7.12
C ARG A 309 18.73 -5.03 -5.87
N GLU A 310 18.79 -4.18 -4.85
CA GLU A 310 18.55 -4.45 -3.42
C GLU A 310 17.06 -4.33 -3.00
N SER A 311 16.58 -5.14 -2.04
CA SER A 311 15.25 -5.00 -1.37
C SER A 311 15.07 -5.87 -0.08
N GLU A 312 14.39 -5.40 1.02
CA GLU A 312 14.25 -6.13 2.34
C GLU A 312 13.14 -5.67 3.38
N GLU A 313 12.50 -6.52 4.23
CA GLU A 313 12.01 -6.14 5.62
C GLU A 313 11.87 -7.35 6.59
N GLY A 314 11.33 -7.12 7.82
CA GLY A 314 10.89 -8.02 8.92
C GLY A 314 9.73 -7.41 9.77
N ARG A 315 8.83 -8.19 10.40
CA ARG A 315 7.63 -7.68 11.15
C ARG A 315 7.38 -8.34 12.54
N VAL A 316 6.84 -7.60 13.52
CA VAL A 316 6.41 -8.08 14.87
C VAL A 316 5.00 -7.56 15.25
N LYS A 317 4.12 -8.41 15.82
CA LYS A 317 2.71 -8.07 16.15
C LYS A 317 2.19 -8.92 17.32
N ARG A 318 1.44 -8.38 18.31
CA ARG A 318 0.49 -9.14 19.20
C ARG A 318 -0.52 -8.33 20.06
N PRO A 319 -1.63 -8.94 20.51
CA PRO A 319 -2.55 -8.47 21.57
C PRO A 319 -2.07 -8.69 23.01
N ILE A 320 -2.46 -7.79 23.92
CA ILE A 320 -2.19 -7.79 25.37
C ILE A 320 -3.44 -7.31 26.11
N PRO A 321 -3.91 -7.99 27.17
CA PRO A 321 -4.93 -7.45 28.05
C PRO A 321 -4.37 -6.31 28.91
N VAL A 322 -5.01 -5.15 28.84
CA VAL A 322 -4.80 -4.00 29.71
C VAL A 322 -5.48 -4.23 31.05
N LEU A 323 -4.77 -3.90 32.12
CA LEU A 323 -5.35 -3.77 33.44
C LEU A 323 -6.26 -2.55 33.49
N VAL A 324 -7.57 -2.77 33.63
CA VAL A 324 -8.54 -1.70 33.92
C VAL A 324 -8.29 -1.19 35.34
N LYS A 325 -7.54 -0.09 35.47
CA LYS A 325 -7.48 0.71 36.70
C LYS A 325 -8.10 2.09 36.43
N ASP A 326 -8.84 2.61 37.40
CA ASP A 326 -9.31 4.01 37.48
C ASP A 326 -10.24 4.51 36.35
N ILE A 327 -11.13 3.67 35.81
CA ILE A 327 -12.16 4.12 34.85
C ILE A 327 -13.34 4.81 35.55
N ASP A 328 -13.66 4.37 36.76
CA ASP A 328 -14.72 4.89 37.62
C ASP A 328 -14.24 5.90 38.67
N ASN A 329 -12.94 6.19 38.70
CA ASN A 329 -12.43 7.40 39.33
C ASN A 329 -12.67 8.60 38.39
N PHE A 330 -13.69 9.40 38.71
CA PHE A 330 -14.14 10.52 37.89
C PHE A 330 -13.31 11.80 38.07
N ASP A 331 -12.35 11.83 38.99
CA ASP A 331 -11.52 13.01 39.23
C ASP A 331 -10.73 13.38 37.98
N GLY A 332 -10.93 14.61 37.50
CA GLY A 332 -10.28 15.14 36.29
C GLY A 332 -10.77 14.53 34.97
N LYS A 333 -11.84 13.72 34.96
CA LYS A 333 -12.43 13.16 33.73
C LYS A 333 -13.44 14.12 33.09
N PRO A 334 -13.54 14.17 31.76
CA PRO A 334 -14.50 15.03 31.07
C PRO A 334 -15.94 14.52 31.22
N GLU A 335 -16.93 15.41 31.08
CA GLU A 335 -18.35 15.09 31.27
C GLU A 335 -18.84 13.92 30.38
N TRP A 336 -18.38 13.86 29.13
CA TRP A 336 -18.76 12.79 28.19
C TRP A 336 -18.34 11.41 28.71
N TRP A 337 -17.20 11.31 29.38
CA TRP A 337 -16.68 10.06 29.94
C TRP A 337 -17.54 9.63 31.12
N VAL A 338 -17.77 10.55 32.06
CA VAL A 338 -18.55 10.30 33.27
C VAL A 338 -19.96 9.85 32.89
N LYS A 339 -20.58 10.52 31.91
CA LYS A 339 -21.88 10.14 31.38
C LYS A 339 -21.86 8.74 30.77
N ALA A 340 -20.91 8.45 29.86
CA ALA A 340 -20.83 7.16 29.19
C ALA A 340 -20.67 5.98 30.18
N VAL A 341 -19.82 6.13 31.20
CA VAL A 341 -19.62 5.08 32.23
C VAL A 341 -20.88 4.89 33.09
N LYS A 342 -21.56 5.97 33.46
CA LYS A 342 -22.80 5.90 34.27
C LYS A 342 -23.95 5.27 33.49
N ASP A 343 -24.15 5.69 32.24
CA ASP A 343 -25.19 5.14 31.37
C ASP A 343 -24.97 3.62 31.17
N HIS A 344 -23.74 3.20 30.86
CA HIS A 344 -23.42 1.77 30.70
C HIS A 344 -23.73 0.95 31.96
N LYS A 345 -23.31 1.41 33.14
CA LYS A 345 -23.58 0.71 34.41
C LYS A 345 -25.09 0.60 34.70
N SER A 346 -25.86 1.61 34.30
CA SER A 346 -27.32 1.61 34.44
C SER A 346 -27.99 0.64 33.46
N ASP A 347 -27.57 0.66 32.19
CA ASP A 347 -28.18 -0.12 31.12
C ASP A 347 -27.77 -1.61 31.16
N HIS A 348 -26.59 -1.90 31.74
CA HIS A 348 -26.01 -3.24 31.82
C HIS A 348 -25.54 -3.58 33.24
N PRO A 349 -26.43 -3.69 34.24
CA PRO A 349 -26.07 -3.86 35.65
C PRO A 349 -25.36 -5.19 35.97
N ASN A 350 -25.46 -6.18 35.07
CA ASN A 350 -24.79 -7.48 35.20
C ASN A 350 -23.43 -7.54 34.50
N ASP A 351 -23.03 -6.46 33.81
CA ASP A 351 -21.72 -6.35 33.19
C ASP A 351 -20.68 -5.91 34.22
N PRO A 352 -19.66 -6.74 34.53
CA PRO A 352 -18.66 -6.38 35.53
C PRO A 352 -17.68 -5.30 35.03
N LEU A 353 -17.67 -4.99 33.73
CA LEU A 353 -16.74 -4.01 33.14
C LEU A 353 -17.48 -2.74 32.73
N PRO A 354 -16.88 -1.54 32.90
CA PRO A 354 -17.53 -0.27 32.58
C PRO A 354 -17.39 0.20 31.10
N ILE A 355 -17.10 -0.68 30.13
CA ILE A 355 -16.74 -0.30 28.73
C ILE A 355 -17.51 -1.16 27.68
N TYR A 356 -17.30 -1.06 26.36
CA TYR A 356 -17.87 -1.98 25.31
C TYR A 356 -16.81 -2.60 24.36
N GLY A 357 -16.96 -3.87 23.93
CA GLY A 357 -16.10 -4.55 22.92
C GLY A 357 -16.42 -6.05 22.69
N GLU A 358 -15.96 -6.66 21.56
CA GLU A 358 -15.95 -8.13 21.21
C GLU A 358 -14.54 -8.63 20.77
N VAL A 359 -14.05 -9.79 21.31
CA VAL A 359 -12.86 -10.64 20.95
C VAL A 359 -12.81 -11.87 21.87
N GLY A 360 -13.07 -13.07 21.33
CA GLY A 360 -12.80 -14.39 21.93
C GLY A 360 -13.70 -14.83 23.13
N PRO A 361 -14.13 -16.11 23.22
CA PRO A 361 -15.17 -16.53 24.17
C PRO A 361 -14.76 -16.55 25.66
N LYS A 362 -13.50 -16.26 25.99
CA LYS A 362 -12.94 -16.43 27.35
C LYS A 362 -12.28 -15.19 27.95
N VAL A 363 -12.05 -14.14 27.16
CA VAL A 363 -11.47 -12.88 27.64
C VAL A 363 -12.27 -11.75 27.08
N ASP A 364 -12.58 -10.76 27.91
CA ASP A 364 -13.31 -9.63 27.41
C ASP A 364 -12.40 -8.73 26.53
N PRO A 365 -12.75 -8.49 25.27
CA PRO A 365 -12.08 -7.60 24.30
C PRO A 365 -11.87 -6.16 24.69
N ARG A 366 -12.69 -5.63 25.59
CA ARG A 366 -12.51 -4.28 26.13
C ARG A 366 -11.16 -4.15 26.78
N LEU A 367 -10.66 -5.27 27.28
CA LEU A 367 -9.37 -5.40 27.92
C LEU A 367 -8.26 -5.57 26.89
N VAL A 368 -8.51 -5.98 25.65
CA VAL A 368 -7.45 -6.33 24.70
C VAL A 368 -6.91 -5.11 23.95
N VAL A 369 -5.58 -4.99 23.86
CA VAL A 369 -4.82 -3.98 23.11
C VAL A 369 -3.69 -4.63 22.34
N ASP A 370 -3.59 -4.34 21.04
CA ASP A 370 -2.50 -4.83 20.20
C ASP A 370 -1.28 -3.90 20.22
N LEU A 371 -0.10 -4.46 20.48
CA LEU A 371 1.19 -3.85 20.22
C LEU A 371 1.79 -4.42 18.92
N ARG A 372 2.14 -3.53 17.98
CA ARG A 372 2.87 -3.88 16.77
C ARG A 372 4.08 -2.96 16.66
N PHE A 373 5.26 -3.56 16.64
CA PHE A 373 6.53 -2.87 16.55
C PHE A 373 7.15 -3.26 15.23
N PHE A 374 7.56 -2.26 14.46
CA PHE A 374 8.08 -2.44 13.12
C PHE A 374 9.53 -1.97 13.12
N GLY A 375 10.41 -2.92 12.79
CA GLY A 375 11.84 -2.66 12.71
C GLY A 375 12.17 -2.06 11.35
N ARG A 376 13.29 -1.35 11.29
CA ARG A 376 13.95 -1.04 10.03
C ARG A 376 15.10 -2.02 9.83
N GLN A 377 15.53 -2.22 8.60
CA GLN A 377 16.80 -2.85 8.30
C GLN A 377 17.53 -2.03 7.25
N LYS A 378 18.85 -1.94 7.37
CA LYS A 378 19.70 -1.37 6.33
C LYS A 378 19.78 -2.35 5.16
N GLY A 379 19.56 -1.85 3.93
CA GLY A 379 19.59 -2.67 2.73
C GLY A 379 20.92 -3.41 2.49
N SER A 380 20.81 -4.58 1.86
CA SER A 380 21.93 -5.43 1.46
C SER A 380 21.83 -5.83 -0.02
N PRO A 381 22.92 -5.79 -0.80
CA PRO A 381 22.94 -6.26 -2.20
C PRO A 381 22.79 -7.77 -2.34
N GLU A 382 22.99 -8.52 -1.25
CA GLU A 382 22.72 -9.95 -1.21
C GLU A 382 21.23 -10.26 -1.03
N ASN A 383 20.42 -9.27 -0.61
CA ASN A 383 19.00 -9.44 -0.46
C ASN A 383 18.24 -8.99 -1.71
N ARG A 384 17.58 -9.94 -2.38
CA ARG A 384 17.09 -9.78 -3.75
C ARG A 384 15.68 -10.35 -3.93
N LEU A 385 14.96 -9.70 -4.83
CA LEU A 385 13.79 -10.26 -5.51
C LEU A 385 14.20 -10.61 -6.93
N VAL A 386 14.23 -11.91 -7.24
CA VAL A 386 14.60 -12.47 -8.53
C VAL A 386 13.34 -12.92 -9.26
N PHE A 387 13.35 -12.85 -10.59
CA PHE A 387 12.25 -13.31 -11.43
C PHE A 387 12.72 -14.48 -12.29
N GLU A 388 12.03 -15.60 -12.18
CA GLU A 388 12.40 -16.85 -12.81
C GLU A 388 11.95 -16.93 -14.27
N ASN A 389 12.48 -17.91 -15.01
CA ASN A 389 12.11 -18.20 -16.39
C ASN A 389 10.80 -19.01 -16.53
N PHE A 390 10.17 -19.38 -15.42
CA PHE A 390 8.83 -19.97 -15.37
C PHE A 390 7.86 -19.00 -14.71
N THR A 391 6.56 -19.26 -14.87
CA THR A 391 5.54 -18.27 -14.59
C THR A 391 4.77 -18.52 -13.30
N ASP A 392 4.26 -17.44 -12.70
CA ASP A 392 3.24 -17.46 -11.67
C ASP A 392 1.85 -17.82 -12.24
N ALA A 393 0.82 -17.80 -11.38
CA ALA A 393 -0.56 -18.12 -11.74
C ALA A 393 -1.19 -17.18 -12.80
N TYR A 394 -0.56 -16.04 -13.06
CA TYR A 394 -0.99 -15.04 -14.03
C TYR A 394 -0.07 -15.01 -15.25
N GLY A 395 0.77 -16.03 -15.49
CA GLY A 395 1.62 -16.08 -16.67
C GLY A 395 2.77 -15.06 -16.67
N MET A 396 3.07 -14.44 -15.53
CA MET A 396 4.19 -13.51 -15.36
C MET A 396 5.39 -14.23 -14.73
N PRO A 397 6.64 -13.78 -14.92
CA PRO A 397 7.82 -14.39 -14.30
C PRO A 397 7.66 -14.61 -12.79
N GLN A 398 7.86 -15.84 -12.30
CA GLN A 398 7.67 -16.18 -10.89
C GLN A 398 8.67 -15.39 -10.01
N PRO A 399 8.20 -14.67 -8.99
CA PRO A 399 9.07 -14.03 -8.01
C PRO A 399 9.69 -15.05 -7.04
N THR A 400 11.00 -14.94 -6.80
CA THR A 400 11.79 -15.68 -5.81
C THR A 400 12.54 -14.71 -4.91
N PHE A 401 12.49 -14.94 -3.60
CA PHE A 401 13.27 -14.17 -2.62
C PHE A 401 14.60 -14.84 -2.32
N GLU A 402 15.65 -14.02 -2.27
CA GLU A 402 16.91 -14.32 -1.61
C GLU A 402 17.02 -13.32 -0.46
N TYR A 403 16.56 -13.66 0.74
CA TYR A 403 16.55 -12.74 1.88
C TYR A 403 17.12 -13.38 3.14
N ILE A 404 18.11 -12.74 3.75
CA ILE A 404 18.66 -13.09 5.06
C ILE A 404 18.82 -11.80 5.89
N PRO A 405 18.31 -11.75 7.14
CA PRO A 405 18.53 -10.60 8.02
C PRO A 405 20.02 -10.31 8.22
N THR A 406 20.41 -9.04 8.16
CA THR A 406 21.78 -8.64 8.46
C THR A 406 22.07 -8.73 9.96
N SER A 407 23.35 -8.86 10.35
CA SER A 407 23.71 -8.90 11.78
C SER A 407 23.31 -7.63 12.54
N GLU A 408 23.37 -6.47 11.88
CA GLU A 408 22.89 -5.19 12.42
C GLU A 408 21.36 -5.21 12.60
N GLY A 409 20.62 -5.62 11.55
CA GLY A 409 19.16 -5.75 11.61
C GLY A 409 18.67 -6.76 12.65
N ALA A 410 19.39 -7.85 12.85
CA ALA A 410 19.11 -8.82 13.92
C ALA A 410 19.28 -8.20 15.32
N GLY A 411 20.31 -7.37 15.51
CA GLY A 411 20.53 -6.62 16.75
C GLY A 411 19.43 -5.59 17.02
N GLU A 412 19.07 -4.78 16.02
CA GLU A 412 17.97 -3.81 16.11
C GLU A 412 16.62 -4.52 16.38
N SER A 413 16.36 -5.66 15.73
CA SER A 413 15.15 -6.47 15.91
C SER A 413 15.04 -7.05 17.32
N GLN A 414 16.14 -7.51 17.90
CA GLN A 414 16.15 -8.00 19.28
C GLN A 414 15.94 -6.86 20.28
N ALA A 415 16.55 -5.70 20.06
CA ALA A 415 16.33 -4.52 20.88
C ALA A 415 14.86 -4.05 20.81
N MET A 416 14.26 -4.09 19.62
CA MET A 416 12.83 -3.79 19.41
C MET A 416 11.92 -4.77 20.16
N MET A 417 12.22 -6.07 20.14
CA MET A 417 11.49 -7.06 20.93
C MET A 417 11.54 -6.74 22.43
N ASN A 418 12.74 -6.41 22.93
CA ASN A 418 12.90 -6.01 24.32
C ASN A 418 12.10 -4.73 24.65
N ASP A 419 12.12 -3.72 23.78
CA ASP A 419 11.31 -2.49 23.98
C ASP A 419 9.82 -2.77 23.98
N MET A 420 9.33 -3.61 23.06
CA MET A 420 7.92 -4.03 23.04
C MET A 420 7.52 -4.70 24.35
N THR A 421 8.37 -5.58 24.90
CA THR A 421 8.10 -6.22 26.21
C THR A 421 8.12 -5.23 27.37
N ASN A 422 8.99 -4.22 27.33
CA ASN A 422 9.02 -3.17 28.35
C ASN A 422 7.75 -2.32 28.32
N VAL A 423 7.31 -1.89 27.12
CA VAL A 423 6.06 -1.13 26.95
C VAL A 423 4.84 -1.97 27.35
N ALA A 424 4.82 -3.24 26.97
CA ALA A 424 3.77 -4.18 27.35
C ALA A 424 3.57 -4.27 28.88
N ASN A 425 4.66 -4.35 29.63
CA ASN A 425 4.62 -4.50 31.09
C ASN A 425 4.04 -3.28 31.82
N GLU A 426 3.97 -2.11 31.17
CA GLU A 426 3.27 -0.93 31.69
C GLU A 426 1.75 -0.99 31.50
N LEU A 427 1.28 -1.79 30.55
CA LEU A 427 -0.15 -1.91 30.20
C LEU A 427 -0.82 -3.11 30.88
N GLY A 428 -0.15 -4.26 30.92
CA GLY A 428 -0.70 -5.47 31.52
C GLY A 428 0.06 -6.76 31.16
N ALA A 429 -0.46 -7.89 31.61
CA ALA A 429 0.12 -9.21 31.35
C ALA A 429 -0.17 -9.69 29.92
N TYR A 430 0.61 -10.62 29.38
CA TYR A 430 0.36 -11.18 28.04
C TYR A 430 -0.92 -12.01 27.97
N LEU A 431 -1.63 -11.92 26.84
CA LEU A 431 -2.77 -12.79 26.57
C LEU A 431 -2.23 -14.20 26.28
N PRO A 432 -2.73 -15.28 26.93
CA PRO A 432 -2.31 -16.64 26.61
C PRO A 432 -2.55 -17.00 25.14
N GLY A 433 -1.56 -17.61 24.48
CA GLY A 433 -1.55 -17.84 23.02
C GLY A 433 -1.15 -16.61 22.20
N SER A 434 -0.85 -15.50 22.88
CA SER A 434 -0.42 -14.22 22.34
C SER A 434 0.80 -13.65 23.07
N GLU A 435 1.78 -14.51 23.39
CA GLU A 435 3.07 -14.18 24.02
C GLU A 435 4.07 -13.57 23.03
N PRO A 436 4.91 -12.58 23.37
CA PRO A 436 5.85 -11.92 22.43
C PRO A 436 6.50 -12.85 21.37
N GLN A 437 6.33 -12.54 20.08
CA GLN A 437 6.89 -13.34 18.98
C GLN A 437 7.30 -12.48 17.79
N PHE A 438 8.26 -12.96 17.00
CA PHE A 438 8.45 -12.49 15.63
C PHE A 438 7.40 -13.08 14.71
N MET A 439 6.88 -12.28 13.76
CA MET A 439 5.98 -12.77 12.74
C MET A 439 6.79 -13.24 11.52
N THR A 440 6.21 -14.15 10.73
CA THR A 440 6.73 -14.41 9.38
C THR A 440 6.77 -13.11 8.59
N ILE A 441 7.88 -12.88 7.90
CA ILE A 441 8.21 -11.64 7.23
C ILE A 441 7.39 -11.48 5.94
N GLY A 442 6.91 -10.26 5.63
CA GLY A 442 6.06 -10.02 4.45
C GLY A 442 5.93 -8.58 3.95
N SER A 443 7.05 -7.85 3.79
CA SER A 443 7.21 -6.76 2.81
C SER A 443 8.71 -6.54 2.62
N PRO A 444 9.23 -6.14 1.45
CA PRO A 444 10.54 -5.50 1.37
C PRO A 444 10.44 -3.99 1.16
N SER A 445 11.30 -3.23 1.83
CA SER A 445 11.46 -1.81 1.66
C SER A 445 12.81 -1.24 2.16
N GLY A 446 13.37 -0.33 1.36
CA GLY A 446 14.68 0.27 1.56
C GLY A 446 15.70 -0.21 0.54
N ARG A 447 16.40 0.76 -0.06
CA ARG A 447 17.56 0.59 -0.96
C ARG A 447 18.74 1.37 -0.36
N ASP A 448 19.77 1.63 -1.15
CA ASP A 448 20.74 2.67 -0.84
C ASP A 448 20.16 4.09 -1.12
N ASN A 449 20.51 5.04 -0.26
CA ASN A 449 20.02 6.42 -0.24
C ASN A 449 20.75 7.35 -1.21
N SER A 450 21.72 6.83 -1.96
CA SER A 450 22.60 7.67 -2.78
C SER A 450 21.91 8.35 -3.96
N GLY A 451 20.73 7.86 -4.38
CA GLY A 451 20.14 8.28 -5.66
C GLY A 451 21.05 7.96 -6.85
N ASP A 452 22.07 7.10 -6.65
CA ASP A 452 23.01 6.70 -7.68
C ASP A 452 22.31 5.77 -8.66
N ILE A 453 22.48 6.05 -9.96
CA ILE A 453 22.00 5.22 -11.06
C ILE A 453 22.48 3.76 -10.96
N LYS A 454 23.59 3.51 -10.25
CA LYS A 454 24.12 2.17 -10.00
C LYS A 454 23.28 1.37 -9.01
N THR A 455 22.66 2.02 -8.04
CA THR A 455 21.96 1.37 -6.91
C THR A 455 20.44 1.54 -6.97
N THR A 456 19.93 2.42 -7.84
CA THR A 456 18.50 2.75 -7.95
C THR A 456 17.93 2.47 -9.35
N VAL A 457 16.60 2.36 -9.45
CA VAL A 457 15.87 2.16 -10.72
C VAL A 457 15.41 3.49 -11.32
N ALA A 458 15.13 4.46 -10.47
CA ALA A 458 14.58 5.75 -10.83
C ALA A 458 15.15 6.85 -9.92
N ASN A 459 15.09 8.10 -10.40
CA ASN A 459 15.42 9.27 -9.59
C ASN A 459 14.33 9.58 -8.54
N PHE A 460 14.55 10.60 -7.70
CA PHE A 460 13.57 11.06 -6.68
C PHE A 460 12.30 11.71 -7.24
N ASN A 461 12.20 11.90 -8.56
CA ASN A 461 10.96 12.24 -9.26
C ASN A 461 10.25 10.99 -9.82
N SER A 462 10.72 9.80 -9.43
CA SER A 462 10.22 8.51 -9.87
C SER A 462 10.39 8.23 -11.37
N GLN A 463 11.21 9.01 -12.08
CA GLN A 463 11.53 8.79 -13.49
C GLN A 463 12.61 7.72 -13.62
N VAL A 464 12.35 6.69 -14.42
CA VAL A 464 13.31 5.59 -14.64
C VAL A 464 14.53 6.11 -15.39
N TRP A 465 15.72 5.71 -14.92
CA TRP A 465 16.99 6.16 -15.50
C TRP A 465 17.09 5.86 -17.00
N ASN A 466 17.61 6.80 -17.78
CA ASN A 466 17.74 6.73 -19.24
C ASN A 466 16.41 6.70 -20.03
N PHE A 467 15.25 6.79 -19.36
CA PHE A 467 13.95 6.90 -20.01
C PHE A 467 13.41 8.32 -19.94
N THR A 468 12.80 8.77 -21.03
CA THR A 468 12.10 10.07 -21.07
C THR A 468 10.69 9.98 -20.50
N ASN A 469 10.00 8.84 -20.71
CA ASN A 469 8.55 8.73 -20.50
C ASN A 469 8.09 7.56 -19.60
N LEU A 470 9.00 6.93 -18.85
CA LEU A 470 8.69 5.83 -17.93
C LEU A 470 8.91 6.25 -16.47
N PHE A 471 7.90 6.04 -15.64
CA PHE A 471 7.89 6.33 -14.21
C PHE A 471 7.46 5.11 -13.40
N VAL A 472 7.93 5.00 -12.16
CA VAL A 472 7.57 3.91 -11.22
C VAL A 472 7.01 4.49 -9.92
N ALA A 473 6.01 3.87 -9.31
CA ALA A 473 5.41 4.39 -8.08
C ALA A 473 5.12 3.28 -7.06
N GLY A 474 4.96 3.69 -5.79
CA GLY A 474 4.65 2.82 -4.66
C GLY A 474 5.85 2.58 -3.74
N ASN A 475 5.66 1.73 -2.73
CA ASN A 475 6.62 1.55 -1.63
C ASN A 475 8.05 1.19 -2.09
N GLY A 476 8.18 0.49 -3.22
CA GLY A 476 9.48 0.13 -3.81
C GLY A 476 10.33 1.34 -4.23
N THR A 477 9.76 2.54 -4.35
CA THR A 477 10.55 3.76 -4.67
C THR A 477 11.18 4.41 -3.44
N ILE A 478 10.85 3.96 -2.23
CA ILE A 478 11.46 4.49 -1.01
C ILE A 478 12.86 3.88 -0.86
N PRO A 479 13.92 4.72 -0.90
CA PRO A 479 15.29 4.21 -0.89
C PRO A 479 15.81 4.01 0.53
N THR A 480 15.11 4.39 1.59
CA THR A 480 15.56 4.13 2.98
C THR A 480 14.87 2.92 3.59
N GLY A 481 15.57 2.16 4.43
CA GLY A 481 14.91 1.28 5.40
C GLY A 481 14.04 2.10 6.37
N PHE A 482 12.79 1.67 6.57
CA PHE A 482 11.84 2.35 7.44
C PHE A 482 11.14 1.36 8.39
N GLY A 483 10.69 1.86 9.53
CA GLY A 483 9.81 1.15 10.46
C GLY A 483 8.37 1.69 10.44
N ALA A 484 8.13 2.94 10.05
CA ALA A 484 6.75 3.44 9.92
C ALA A 484 6.10 2.97 8.62
N ASN A 485 4.77 3.05 8.54
CA ASN A 485 4.07 2.67 7.32
C ASN A 485 4.48 3.59 6.13
N PRO A 486 4.75 3.01 4.94
CA PRO A 486 5.34 3.78 3.84
C PRO A 486 4.38 4.56 2.96
N THR A 487 3.09 4.27 3.02
CA THR A 487 2.15 4.72 2.00
C THR A 487 2.16 6.23 1.82
N LEU A 488 2.12 6.98 2.92
CA LEU A 488 2.05 8.44 2.84
C LEU A 488 3.33 9.01 2.21
N THR A 489 4.47 8.41 2.51
CA THR A 489 5.76 8.70 1.86
C THR A 489 5.73 8.38 0.37
N SER A 490 5.13 7.26 -0.03
CA SER A 490 4.93 6.93 -1.45
C SER A 490 4.00 7.92 -2.15
N MET A 491 2.97 8.44 -1.47
CA MET A 491 2.11 9.51 -2.00
C MET A 491 2.89 10.81 -2.20
N CYS A 492 3.76 11.18 -1.25
CA CYS A 492 4.66 12.32 -1.39
C CYS A 492 5.56 12.19 -2.63
N LEU A 493 6.19 11.02 -2.82
CA LEU A 493 7.01 10.77 -4.02
C LEU A 493 6.18 10.75 -5.31
N ALA A 494 4.91 10.32 -5.24
CA ALA A 494 3.99 10.39 -6.36
C ALA A 494 3.65 11.84 -6.74
N PHE A 495 3.45 12.76 -5.77
CA PHE A 495 3.25 14.19 -6.08
C PHE A 495 4.45 14.81 -6.80
N ARG A 496 5.67 14.50 -6.35
CA ARG A 496 6.89 14.91 -7.04
C ARG A 496 6.92 14.40 -8.48
N SER A 497 6.53 13.13 -8.67
CA SER A 497 6.45 12.51 -9.99
C SER A 497 5.40 13.18 -10.88
N VAL A 498 4.21 13.46 -10.35
CA VAL A 498 3.12 14.13 -11.07
C VAL A 498 3.53 15.53 -11.50
N TYR A 499 4.25 16.29 -10.67
CA TYR A 499 4.80 17.58 -11.07
C TYR A 499 5.79 17.47 -12.24
N LYS A 500 6.67 16.45 -12.22
CA LYS A 500 7.62 16.17 -13.30
C LYS A 500 6.89 15.74 -14.60
N ILE A 501 5.88 14.89 -14.49
CA ILE A 501 5.02 14.46 -15.59
C ILE A 501 4.26 15.64 -16.18
N HIS A 502 3.74 16.54 -15.34
CA HIS A 502 3.04 17.74 -15.79
C HIS A 502 3.94 18.60 -16.67
N LYS A 503 5.18 18.89 -16.23
CA LYS A 503 6.18 19.60 -17.04
C LYS A 503 6.49 18.92 -18.38
N LEU A 504 6.61 17.58 -18.38
CA LEU A 504 6.85 16.80 -19.60
C LEU A 504 5.71 16.94 -20.60
N LEU A 505 4.47 16.90 -20.12
CA LEU A 505 3.30 17.02 -20.98
C LEU A 505 3.11 18.44 -21.50
N GLU A 506 3.50 19.46 -20.72
CA GLU A 506 3.52 20.87 -21.16
C GLU A 506 4.61 21.15 -22.20
N SER A 507 5.77 20.47 -22.14
CA SER A 507 6.84 20.64 -23.12
C SER A 507 6.57 19.97 -24.47
N GLY A 508 5.40 19.36 -24.66
CA GLY A 508 5.04 18.70 -25.92
C GLY A 508 5.80 17.39 -26.17
N GLY A 509 6.39 16.79 -25.15
CA GLY A 509 7.17 15.54 -25.24
C GLY A 509 8.67 15.75 -25.46
N ASP A 510 9.14 16.98 -25.65
CA ASP A 510 10.56 17.31 -25.61
C ASP A 510 11.00 17.40 -24.15
N PHE A 511 11.37 16.26 -23.57
CA PHE A 511 11.72 16.15 -22.17
C PHE A 511 12.95 15.26 -21.97
N PRO A 512 13.97 15.72 -21.23
CA PRO A 512 15.21 14.98 -21.08
C PRO A 512 14.98 13.68 -20.30
N ALA A 513 15.73 12.65 -20.68
CA ALA A 513 15.83 11.45 -19.86
C ALA A 513 16.52 11.77 -18.54
N ALA A 514 16.13 11.06 -17.47
CA ALA A 514 16.74 11.21 -16.16
C ALA A 514 18.23 10.81 -16.19
N LYS A 515 19.08 11.69 -15.66
CA LYS A 515 20.53 11.50 -15.47
C LYS A 515 20.92 11.66 -14.00
N ALA A 516 21.96 10.95 -13.58
CA ALA A 516 22.37 10.91 -12.17
C ALA A 516 22.78 12.29 -11.61
N ASP A 517 23.25 13.19 -12.46
CA ASP A 517 23.66 14.56 -12.14
C ASP A 517 22.55 15.60 -12.30
N ASP A 518 21.32 15.18 -12.65
CA ASP A 518 20.19 16.10 -12.75
C ASP A 518 19.91 16.75 -11.38
N PRO A 519 19.86 18.09 -11.30
CA PRO A 519 19.51 18.75 -10.06
C PRO A 519 18.08 18.39 -9.66
N LEU A 520 17.90 18.06 -8.39
CA LEU A 520 16.57 17.81 -7.86
C LEU A 520 15.85 19.15 -7.64
N ASP A 521 14.75 19.35 -8.39
CA ASP A 521 13.87 20.50 -8.19
C ASP A 521 12.96 20.29 -6.97
N VAL A 522 12.66 21.39 -6.29
CA VAL A 522 11.58 21.41 -5.29
C VAL A 522 10.22 21.39 -5.97
N THR A 523 9.24 20.77 -5.31
CA THR A 523 7.85 20.85 -5.77
C THR A 523 7.30 22.20 -5.35
N PRO A 524 6.86 23.06 -6.29
CA PRO A 524 6.36 24.37 -5.93
C PRO A 524 5.10 24.25 -5.06
N PRO A 525 5.02 24.91 -3.90
CA PRO A 525 3.84 24.83 -3.03
C PRO A 525 2.53 25.20 -3.74
N GLU A 526 2.60 26.13 -4.70
CA GLU A 526 1.46 26.54 -5.53
C GLU A 526 0.89 25.39 -6.37
N PHE A 527 1.73 24.45 -6.80
CA PHE A 527 1.30 23.29 -7.59
C PHE A 527 0.39 22.34 -6.78
N LEU A 528 0.60 22.29 -5.46
CA LEU A 528 -0.18 21.44 -4.54
C LEU A 528 -1.18 22.23 -3.70
N SER A 529 -1.27 23.55 -3.87
CA SER A 529 -2.15 24.40 -3.06
C SER A 529 -3.64 24.00 -3.11
N TRP A 530 -4.08 23.41 -4.22
CA TRP A 530 -5.45 22.90 -4.39
C TRP A 530 -5.81 21.81 -3.36
N THR A 531 -4.84 21.06 -2.83
CA THR A 531 -5.10 20.04 -1.82
C THR A 531 -5.48 20.67 -0.48
N GLN A 532 -5.27 21.98 -0.29
CA GLN A 532 -5.51 22.70 0.97
C GLN A 532 -6.55 23.81 0.86
N ASP A 533 -7.12 24.07 -0.33
CA ASP A 533 -8.15 25.09 -0.54
C ASP A 533 -9.54 24.43 -0.62
N PRO A 534 -10.39 24.51 0.43
CA PRO A 534 -11.73 23.91 0.42
C PRO A 534 -12.66 24.44 -0.67
N ASN A 535 -12.31 25.57 -1.31
CA ASN A 535 -13.07 26.15 -2.42
C ASN A 535 -12.56 25.67 -3.79
N ASP A 536 -11.43 24.96 -3.85
CA ASP A 536 -10.97 24.38 -5.10
C ASP A 536 -11.91 23.23 -5.50
N PRO A 537 -12.40 23.17 -6.75
CA PRO A 537 -13.23 22.05 -7.19
C PRO A 537 -12.57 20.68 -7.02
N ASN A 538 -11.23 20.62 -7.05
CA ASN A 538 -10.46 19.40 -6.85
C ASN A 538 -10.12 19.10 -5.39
N PHE A 539 -10.53 19.96 -4.45
CA PHE A 539 -10.33 19.70 -3.04
C PHE A 539 -10.97 18.35 -2.64
N PRO A 540 -10.21 17.46 -1.98
CA PRO A 540 -10.71 16.18 -1.53
C PRO A 540 -11.87 16.35 -0.54
N ASN A 541 -13.04 15.75 -0.82
CA ASN A 541 -14.18 15.85 0.08
C ASN A 541 -14.25 14.63 1.02
N HIS A 542 -13.66 14.76 2.21
CA HIS A 542 -13.62 13.67 3.20
C HIS A 542 -14.87 13.50 4.06
N HIS A 543 -15.93 14.29 3.82
CA HIS A 543 -17.12 14.27 4.67
C HIS A 543 -18.41 13.90 3.93
N LEU A 544 -18.43 13.90 2.59
CA LEU A 544 -19.56 13.43 1.78
C LEU A 544 -19.38 11.97 1.31
N LEU A 545 -18.77 11.14 2.14
CA LEU A 545 -18.12 9.93 1.67
C LEU A 545 -19.01 8.67 1.64
N ARG A 546 -20.29 8.79 2.01
CA ARG A 546 -21.29 7.72 1.80
C ARG A 546 -22.67 8.28 1.58
N GLN A 547 -23.09 8.29 0.31
CA GLN A 547 -24.46 8.63 -0.03
C GLN A 547 -25.44 7.61 0.58
N LEU A 548 -26.58 8.10 1.09
CA LEU A 548 -27.66 7.24 1.53
C LEU A 548 -28.12 6.39 0.33
N HIS A 549 -28.44 5.12 0.55
CA HIS A 549 -28.92 4.25 -0.54
C HIS A 549 -30.12 4.79 -1.32
N LYS A 550 -30.89 5.71 -0.73
CA LYS A 550 -32.04 6.35 -1.39
C LYS A 550 -31.65 7.47 -2.37
N SER A 551 -30.38 7.87 -2.42
CA SER A 551 -29.88 8.92 -3.32
C SER A 551 -29.03 8.40 -4.48
N VAL A 552 -28.91 7.07 -4.61
CA VAL A 552 -28.20 6.36 -5.69
C VAL A 552 -29.17 5.42 -6.37
#